data_AF-A0A7X6U0E8-F1
#
_entry.id   AF-A0A7X6U0E8-F1
#
_cell.length_a   1.000
_cell.length_b   1.000
_cell.length_c   1.000
_cell.angle_alpha   90.00
_cell.angle_beta   90.00
_cell.angle_gamma   90.00
#
_symmetry.space_group_name_H-M   'P 1'
#
loop_
_entity.id
_entity.type
_entity.pdbx_description
1 polymer ?
#
loop_
_entity_poly.entity_id
_entity_poly.type
_entity_poly.pdbx_seq_one_letter_code
_entity_poly.pdbx_strand_id
1 'polypeptide(L)'
;MQHTILIRGGGDLASAVIHKLHQSGFRVAVSDLPSPSCVRRTVSYCNAIYEGSWTIEGVTSRHIRSLEDIEPIIREGLIPVLTIPDRQVRDFLKP
;
A
#
# COMPACT_ATOMS: atom_id res chain seq x y z
N MET A 1 10.27 -5.34 -18.02
CA MET A 1 10.15 -5.91 -16.67
C MET A 1 9.60 -4.82 -15.76
N GLN A 2 8.45 -5.04 -15.12
CA GLN A 2 7.81 -4.03 -14.27
C GLN A 2 8.20 -4.36 -12.82
N HIS A 3 9.03 -3.53 -12.20
CA HIS A 3 9.53 -3.77 -10.84
C HIS A 3 8.40 -3.54 -9.83
N THR A 4 8.23 -4.47 -8.90
CA THR A 4 7.25 -4.36 -7.79
C THR A 4 7.97 -3.94 -6.54
N ILE A 5 7.49 -2.91 -5.86
CA ILE A 5 8.08 -2.36 -4.65
C ILE A 5 7.15 -2.70 -3.49
N LEU A 6 7.65 -3.52 -2.57
CA LEU A 6 6.99 -3.80 -1.30
C LEU A 6 7.51 -2.83 -0.23
N ILE A 7 6.60 -2.04 0.36
CA ILE A 7 6.91 -1.10 1.42
C ILE A 7 6.35 -1.63 2.74
N ARG A 8 7.20 -1.68 3.76
CA ARG A 8 6.80 -2.02 5.12
C ARG A 8 6.46 -0.74 5.88
N GLY A 9 5.20 -0.60 6.26
CA GLY A 9 4.62 0.58 6.88
C GLY A 9 4.05 1.58 5.87
N GLY A 10 2.85 2.07 6.13
CA GLY A 10 2.12 3.06 5.32
C GLY A 10 1.90 4.39 6.05
N GLY A 11 2.71 4.70 7.06
CA GLY A 11 2.68 5.97 7.80
C GLY A 11 3.04 7.18 6.94
N ASP A 12 3.13 8.36 7.55
CA ASP A 12 3.29 9.65 6.85
C ASP A 12 4.58 9.76 6.04
N LEU A 13 5.73 9.41 6.62
CA LEU A 13 7.01 9.42 5.92
C LEU A 13 7.05 8.40 4.77
N ALA A 14 6.54 7.20 5.02
CA ALA A 14 6.43 6.17 3.99
C ALA A 14 5.46 6.59 2.87
N SER A 15 4.40 7.33 3.21
CA SER A 15 3.38 7.75 2.25
C SER A 15 3.91 8.72 1.20
N ALA A 16 4.86 9.60 1.56
CA ALA A 16 5.54 10.44 0.57
C ALA A 16 6.31 9.59 -0.46
N VAL A 17 7.01 8.55 -0.01
CA VAL A 17 7.75 7.61 -0.87
C VAL A 17 6.80 6.78 -1.72
N ILE A 18 5.77 6.18 -1.11
CA ILE A 18 4.70 5.44 -1.79
C ILE A 18 4.07 6.29 -2.89
N HIS A 19 3.68 7.52 -2.57
CA HIS A 19 3.04 8.45 -3.50
C HIS A 19 3.94 8.74 -4.69
N LYS A 20 5.22 9.08 -4.45
CA LYS A 20 6.16 9.39 -5.54
C LYS A 20 6.44 8.18 -6.43
N LEU A 21 6.58 6.97 -5.86
CA LEU A 21 6.82 5.75 -6.62
C LEU A 21 5.62 5.37 -7.49
N HIS A 22 4.41 5.42 -6.92
CA HIS A 22 3.16 5.19 -7.65
C HIS A 22 3.01 6.17 -8.82
N GLN A 23 3.18 7.47 -8.56
CA GLN A 23 3.14 8.52 -9.60
C GLN A 23 4.22 8.36 -10.67
N SER A 24 5.33 7.67 -10.36
CA SER A 24 6.40 7.38 -11.33
C SER A 24 6.14 6.09 -12.14
N GLY A 25 4.97 5.45 -11.97
CA GLY A 25 4.59 4.25 -12.71
C GLY A 25 5.12 2.93 -12.14
N PHE A 26 5.68 2.94 -10.92
CA PHE A 26 6.06 1.71 -10.24
C PHE A 26 4.83 0.99 -9.67
N ARG A 27 4.90 -0.33 -9.63
CA ARG A 27 3.93 -1.16 -8.93
C ARG A 27 4.28 -1.12 -7.45
N VAL A 28 3.39 -0.62 -6.60
CA VAL A 28 3.65 -0.46 -5.16
C VAL A 28 2.63 -1.26 -4.36
N ALA A 29 3.10 -2.03 -3.38
CA ALA A 29 2.27 -2.68 -2.37
C ALA A 29 2.77 -2.32 -0.97
N VAL A 30 1.85 -2.16 -0.03
CA VAL A 30 2.17 -1.74 1.34
C VAL A 30 1.72 -2.81 2.33
N SER A 31 2.61 -3.26 3.21
CA SER A 31 2.27 -4.13 4.34
C SER A 31 2.43 -3.33 5.63
N ASP A 32 1.40 -3.31 6.48
CA ASP A 32 1.41 -2.63 7.78
C ASP A 32 0.80 -3.53 8.86
N LEU A 33 0.84 -3.09 10.12
CA LEU A 33 0.19 -3.76 11.23
C LEU A 33 -1.34 -3.62 11.12
N PRO A 34 -2.14 -4.53 11.73
CA PRO A 34 -3.60 -4.41 11.77
C PRO A 34 -4.12 -3.13 12.44
N SER A 35 -3.34 -2.56 13.37
CA SER A 35 -3.64 -1.30 14.05
C SER A 35 -2.42 -0.37 13.93
N PRO A 36 -2.21 0.24 12.75
CA PRO A 36 -1.05 1.11 12.52
C PRO A 36 -1.20 2.41 13.30
N SER A 37 -0.11 2.91 13.88
CA SER A 37 -0.15 4.13 14.70
C SER A 37 -0.61 5.38 13.93
N CYS A 38 -0.40 5.39 12.59
CA CYS A 38 -0.72 6.46 11.65
C CYS A 38 -0.75 7.87 12.31
N VAL A 39 0.38 8.35 12.85
CA VAL A 39 0.43 9.58 13.69
C VAL A 39 -0.21 10.77 12.97
N ARG A 40 0.08 10.93 11.67
CA ARG A 40 -0.59 11.90 10.79
C ARG A 40 -1.52 11.19 9.82
N ARG A 41 -2.70 10.79 10.32
CA ARG A 41 -3.68 9.94 9.60
C ARG A 41 -4.06 10.48 8.22
N THR A 42 -4.27 11.79 8.09
CA THR A 42 -4.78 12.38 6.85
C THR A 42 -3.83 12.26 5.66
N VAL A 43 -2.54 12.10 5.93
CA VAL A 43 -1.47 11.97 4.94
C VAL A 43 -0.80 10.59 4.97
N SER A 44 -1.48 9.59 5.54
CA SER A 44 -0.95 8.22 5.65
C SER A 44 -1.82 7.23 4.88
N TYR A 45 -1.25 6.51 3.90
CA TYR A 45 -1.98 5.47 3.16
C TYR A 45 -2.40 4.28 4.04
N CYS A 46 -1.75 4.07 5.19
CA CYS A 46 -2.19 3.11 6.20
C CYS A 46 -3.62 3.38 6.72
N ASN A 47 -4.15 4.60 6.53
CA ASN A 47 -5.52 4.92 6.95
C ASN A 47 -6.58 4.09 6.21
N ALA A 48 -6.25 3.52 5.04
CA ALA A 48 -7.13 2.57 4.36
C ALA A 48 -7.43 1.32 5.20
N ILE A 49 -6.55 0.94 6.14
CA ILE A 49 -6.82 -0.19 7.05
C ILE A 49 -8.07 0.09 7.90
N TYR A 50 -8.25 1.33 8.33
CA TYR A 50 -9.41 1.77 9.12
C TYR A 50 -10.63 2.07 8.25
N GLU A 51 -10.43 2.78 7.13
CA GLU A 51 -11.53 3.33 6.32
C GLU A 51 -11.91 2.46 5.10
N GLY A 52 -11.21 1.34 4.88
CA GLY A 52 -11.31 0.49 3.69
C GLY A 52 -10.60 1.07 2.46
N SER A 53 -10.65 2.40 2.28
CA SER A 53 -9.88 3.12 1.25
C SER A 53 -9.49 4.51 1.73
N TRP A 54 -8.39 5.05 1.21
CA TRP A 54 -7.91 6.38 1.56
C TRP A 54 -7.30 7.09 0.37
N THR A 55 -7.61 8.37 0.16
CA THR A 55 -7.10 9.13 -0.99
C THR A 55 -6.26 10.32 -0.52
N ILE A 56 -5.06 10.45 -1.07
CA ILE A 56 -4.14 11.56 -0.85
C ILE A 56 -3.79 12.12 -2.22
N GLU A 57 -4.14 13.39 -2.47
CA GLU A 57 -3.81 14.11 -3.71
C GLU A 57 -4.18 13.32 -4.98
N GLY A 58 -5.39 12.74 -5.01
CA GLY A 58 -5.91 11.98 -6.15
C GLY A 58 -5.37 10.56 -6.28
N VAL A 59 -4.45 10.13 -5.41
CA VAL A 59 -3.95 8.75 -5.35
C VAL A 59 -4.64 8.00 -4.23
N THR A 60 -5.22 6.84 -4.55
CA THR A 60 -6.01 6.06 -3.60
C THR A 60 -5.30 4.78 -3.19
N SER A 61 -5.23 4.54 -1.89
CA SER A 61 -4.92 3.23 -1.32
C SER A 61 -6.19 2.48 -0.92
N ARG A 62 -6.15 1.14 -1.01
CA ARG A 62 -7.27 0.26 -0.63
C ARG A 62 -6.76 -0.87 0.26
N HIS A 63 -7.46 -1.11 1.36
CA HIS A 63 -7.17 -2.23 2.23
C HIS A 63 -7.71 -3.52 1.61
N ILE A 64 -6.81 -4.48 1.39
CA ILE A 64 -7.15 -5.82 0.88
C ILE A 64 -6.82 -6.88 1.93
N ARG A 65 -7.56 -8.00 1.88
CA ARG A 65 -7.46 -9.09 2.87
C ARG A 65 -6.84 -10.37 2.31
N SER A 66 -6.56 -10.41 1.01
CA SER A 66 -6.03 -11.57 0.30
C SER A 66 -4.86 -11.13 -0.60
N LEU A 67 -3.89 -12.02 -0.79
CA LEU A 67 -2.73 -11.76 -1.65
C LEU A 67 -3.14 -11.72 -3.12
N GLU A 68 -4.18 -12.49 -3.47
CA GLU A 68 -4.75 -12.59 -4.80
C GLU A 68 -5.37 -11.25 -5.27
N ASP A 69 -5.77 -10.38 -4.33
CA ASP A 69 -6.32 -9.04 -4.62
C ASP A 69 -5.24 -8.00 -4.97
N ILE A 70 -3.94 -8.27 -4.75
CA ILE A 70 -2.87 -7.29 -4.99
C ILE A 70 -2.86 -6.85 -6.45
N GLU A 71 -2.87 -7.82 -7.37
CA GLU A 71 -2.74 -7.56 -8.80
C GLU A 71 -3.97 -6.88 -9.40
N PRO A 72 -5.22 -7.30 -9.10
CA PRO A 72 -6.42 -6.55 -9.47
C PRO A 72 -6.37 -5.08 -9.04
N ILE A 73 -6.01 -4.79 -7.79
CA ILE A 73 -5.95 -3.42 -7.26
C ILE A 73 -4.87 -2.58 -7.95
N ILE A 74 -3.70 -3.15 -8.21
CA ILE A 74 -2.65 -2.46 -8.97
C ILE A 74 -3.11 -2.13 -10.40
N ARG A 75 -3.85 -3.03 -11.06
CA ARG A 75 -4.40 -2.78 -12.40
C ARG A 75 -5.48 -1.70 -12.42
N GLU A 76 -6.20 -1.51 -11.34
CA GLU A 76 -7.12 -0.37 -11.13
C GLU A 76 -6.36 0.96 -10.92
N GLY A 77 -5.03 0.93 -10.84
CA GLY A 77 -4.21 2.11 -10.58
C GLY A 77 -4.19 2.53 -9.11
N LEU A 78 -4.57 1.64 -8.19
CA LEU A 78 -4.65 1.91 -6.76
C LEU A 78 -3.49 1.26 -6.02
N ILE A 79 -3.25 1.70 -4.78
CA ILE A 79 -2.20 1.14 -3.91
C ILE A 79 -2.82 0.10 -2.96
N PRO A 80 -2.54 -1.20 -3.10
CA PRO A 80 -2.96 -2.19 -2.12
C PRO A 80 -2.22 -2.01 -0.79
N VAL A 81 -2.98 -1.98 0.30
CA VAL A 81 -2.50 -1.97 1.68
C VAL A 81 -2.96 -3.26 2.34
N LEU A 82 -2.05 -3.99 2.96
CA LEU A 82 -2.30 -5.30 3.56
C LEU A 82 -1.92 -5.28 5.04
N THR A 83 -2.63 -6.07 5.84
CA THR A 83 -2.25 -6.41 7.22
C THR A 83 -1.63 -7.82 7.32
N ILE A 84 -1.30 -8.41 6.17
CA ILE A 84 -0.61 -9.71 6.06
C ILE A 84 0.88 -9.50 6.35
N PRO A 85 1.55 -10.40 7.11
CA PRO A 85 2.98 -10.29 7.36
C PRO A 85 3.81 -10.10 6.07
N ASP A 86 4.70 -9.11 6.10
CA ASP A 86 5.57 -8.71 4.98
C ASP A 86 6.31 -9.88 4.31
N ARG A 87 6.78 -10.85 5.10
CA ARG A 87 7.41 -12.09 4.59
C ARG A 87 6.50 -12.84 3.61
N GLN A 88 5.22 -13.03 3.95
CA GLN A 88 4.28 -13.76 3.10
C GLN A 88 4.00 -12.98 1.81
N VAL A 89 3.84 -11.65 1.92
CA VAL A 89 3.64 -10.77 0.77
C VAL A 89 4.85 -10.81 -0.17
N ARG A 90 6.07 -10.77 0.39
CA ARG A 90 7.31 -10.87 -0.38
C ARG A 90 7.43 -12.21 -1.09
N ASP A 91 7.13 -13.32 -0.41
CA ASP A 91 7.24 -14.65 -1.00
C ASP A 91 6.23 -14.86 -2.16
N PHE A 92 5.07 -14.19 -2.09
CA PHE A 92 4.08 -14.15 -3.16
C PHE A 92 4.48 -13.23 -4.32
N LEU A 93 4.86 -11.97 -4.05
CA LEU A 93 5.14 -10.96 -5.07
C LEU A 93 6.52 -11.11 -5.72
N LYS A 94 7.50 -11.67 -5.00
CA LYS A 94 8.92 -11.70 -5.39
C LYS A 94 9.42 -10.32 -5.88
N PRO A 95 9.23 -9.27 -5.06
CA PRO A 95 9.59 -7.90 -5.41
C PRO A 95 11.10 -7.68 -5.54
#